data_AF-A0A562GZ14-F1
#
_entry.id   AF-A0A562GZ14-F1
#
_cell.length_a   1.000
_cell.length_b   1.000
_cell.length_c   1.000
_cell.angle_alpha   90.00
_cell.angle_beta   90.00
_cell.angle_gamma   90.00
#
_symmetry.space_group_name_H-M   'P 1'
#
loop_
_entity.id
_entity.type
_entity.pdbx_description
1 polymer ?
#
loop_
_entity_poly.entity_id
_entity_poly.type
_entity_poly.pdbx_seq_one_letter_code
_entity_poly.pdbx_strand_id
1 'polypeptide(L)' 'MTEDVVGNAEQANSKKVSWEAFVKQDVLNFMMTHNLQAITVDDGAGKKGVIKHTSKGDFSVQITSNEIL' A
#
# COMPACT_ATOMS: atom_id res chain seq x y z
N MET A 1 -36.54 13.12 23.51
CA MET A 1 -35.40 12.66 24.32
C MET A 1 -34.55 11.83 23.39
N THR A 2 -33.41 12.43 23.03
CA THR A 2 -32.18 11.93 22.42
C THR A 2 -32.18 10.59 21.67
N GLU A 3 -31.83 10.72 20.40
CA GLU A 3 -31.31 9.72 19.48
C GLU A 3 -30.08 9.03 20.08
N ASP A 4 -30.13 7.70 20.21
CA ASP A 4 -28.99 6.87 20.60
C ASP A 4 -28.79 5.81 19.53
N VAL A 5 -28.20 6.21 18.39
CA VAL A 5 -27.58 5.31 17.42
C VAL A 5 -26.07 5.41 17.65
N VAL A 6 -25.63 4.79 18.74
CA VAL A 6 -24.21 4.66 19.07
C VAL A 6 -23.69 3.35 18.51
N GLY A 7 -22.67 3.46 17.65
CA GLY A 7 -21.58 2.50 17.62
C GLY A 7 -21.70 1.34 16.61
N ASN A 8 -21.49 1.62 15.32
CA ASN A 8 -21.05 0.59 14.38
C ASN A 8 -19.80 1.02 13.61
N ALA A 9 -18.79 1.49 14.35
CA ALA A 9 -17.51 1.97 13.84
C ALA A 9 -16.32 1.15 14.36
N GLU A 10 -16.46 -0.15 14.67
CA GLU A 10 -15.33 -0.91 15.27
C GLU A 10 -15.22 -2.37 14.81
N GLN A 11 -15.34 -2.61 13.50
CA GLN A 11 -14.79 -3.84 12.91
C GLN A 11 -14.02 -3.54 11.62
N ALA A 12 -13.12 -2.57 11.66
CA ALA A 12 -11.93 -2.65 10.83
C ALA A 12 -11.11 -3.82 11.39
N ASN A 13 -11.33 -5.02 10.85
CA ASN A 13 -10.42 -6.14 11.00
C ASN A 13 -9.10 -5.72 10.34
N SER A 14 -8.29 -4.98 11.09
CA SER A 14 -6.97 -4.51 10.71
C SER A 14 -6.05 -5.72 10.67
N LYS A 15 -6.27 -6.61 9.69
CA LYS A 15 -5.28 -7.60 9.30
C LYS A 15 -3.99 -6.81 9.14
N LYS A 16 -2.97 -7.14 9.94
CA LYS A 16 -1.64 -6.56 9.78
C LYS A 16 -1.16 -6.91 8.37
N VAL A 17 -1.39 -6.01 7.42
CA VAL A 17 -0.92 -6.16 6.04
C VAL A 17 0.59 -5.92 6.10
N SER A 18 1.35 -6.91 5.63
CA SER A 18 2.81 -6.77 5.47
C SER A 18 3.10 -5.56 4.59
N TRP A 19 4.20 -4.85 4.86
CA TRP A 19 4.70 -3.79 3.98
C TRP A 19 4.75 -4.24 2.51
N GLU A 20 5.19 -5.47 2.27
CA GLU A 20 5.25 -6.01 0.91
C GLU A 20 3.87 -6.22 0.27
N ALA A 21 2.90 -6.66 1.08
CA ALA A 21 1.53 -6.84 0.61
C ALA A 21 0.88 -5.49 0.31
N PHE A 22 1.11 -4.48 1.14
CA PHE A 22 0.66 -3.11 0.91
C PHE A 22 1.21 -2.54 -0.42
N VAL A 23 2.52 -2.69 -0.66
CA VAL A 23 3.12 -2.22 -1.93
C VAL A 23 2.54 -2.99 -3.12
N LYS A 24 2.42 -4.32 -3.05
CA LYS A 24 1.96 -5.13 -4.18
C LYS A 24 0.46 -5.03 -4.46
N GLN A 25 -0.35 -4.63 -3.48
CA GLN A 25 -1.81 -4.53 -3.64
C GLN A 25 -2.26 -3.09 -3.69
N ASP A 26 -2.16 -2.36 -2.59
CA ASP A 26 -2.75 -1.02 -2.46
C ASP A 26 -2.04 -0.01 -3.36
N VAL A 27 -0.70 0.01 -3.33
CA VAL A 27 0.08 0.96 -4.14
C VAL A 27 -0.03 0.63 -5.63
N LEU A 28 0.01 -0.66 -5.99
CA LEU A 28 -0.18 -1.09 -7.38
C LEU A 28 -1.58 -0.73 -7.91
N ASN A 29 -2.63 -0.99 -7.12
CA ASN A 29 -4.00 -0.64 -7.48
C ASN A 29 -4.18 0.87 -7.64
N PHE A 30 -3.59 1.67 -6.75
CA PHE A 30 -3.57 3.12 -6.87
C PHE A 30 -2.89 3.57 -8.17
N MET A 31 -1.73 3.00 -8.49
CA MET A 31 -0.98 3.29 -9.71
C MET A 31 -1.80 3.00 -10.97
N MET A 32 -2.50 1.85 -11.01
CA MET A 32 -3.39 1.47 -12.11
C MET A 32 -4.60 2.41 -12.24
N THR A 33 -5.25 2.72 -11.11
CA THR A 33 -6.46 3.56 -11.07
C THR A 33 -6.18 4.97 -11.57
N HIS A 34 -5.00 5.51 -11.28
CA HIS A 34 -4.59 6.85 -11.69
C HIS A 34 -3.71 6.86 -12.96
N ASN A 35 -3.56 5.70 -13.61
CA ASN A 35 -2.78 5.52 -14.83
C ASN A 35 -1.37 6.11 -14.75
N LEU A 36 -0.72 5.91 -13.60
CA LEU A 36 0.62 6.40 -13.32
C LEU A 36 1.67 5.50 -13.98
N GLN A 37 2.76 6.09 -14.47
CA GLN A 37 3.88 5.33 -15.06
C GLN A 37 4.83 4.75 -14.01
N ALA A 38 4.98 5.43 -12.87
CA ALA A 38 5.82 4.98 -11.78
C ALA A 38 5.36 5.60 -10.45
N ILE A 39 5.64 4.90 -9.34
CA ILE A 39 5.41 5.39 -7.99
C ILE A 39 6.51 4.88 -7.06
N THR A 40 6.93 5.72 -6.12
CA THR A 40 7.87 5.37 -5.05
C THR A 40 7.19 5.68 -3.72
N VAL A 41 7.25 4.74 -2.78
CA VAL A 41 6.63 4.83 -1.46
C VAL A 41 7.67 4.48 -0.41
N ASP A 42 7.66 5.22 0.70
CA ASP A 42 8.61 5.09 1.81
C ASP A 42 7.82 4.94 3.11
N ASP A 43 8.20 3.99 3.96
CA ASP A 43 7.53 3.76 5.25
C ASP A 43 8.04 4.67 6.39
N GLY A 44 9.05 5.50 6.12
CA GLY A 44 9.70 6.37 7.11
C GLY A 44 10.63 5.63 8.08
N ALA A 45 10.70 4.31 8.00
CA ALA A 45 11.53 3.44 8.84
C ALA A 45 12.62 2.71 8.03
N GLY A 46 12.87 3.16 6.79
CA GLY A 46 13.94 2.64 5.94
C GLY A 46 13.51 1.57 4.95
N LYS A 47 12.21 1.23 4.87
CA LYS A 47 11.67 0.39 3.79
C LYS A 47 11.15 1.27 2.67
N LYS A 48 11.50 0.90 1.44
CA LYS A 48 11.05 1.59 0.23
C LYS A 48 10.43 0.59 -0.73
N GLY A 49 9.33 1.00 -1.37
CA GLY A 49 8.67 0.28 -2.46
C GLY A 49 8.71 1.14 -3.72
N VAL A 50 9.16 0.58 -4.83
CA VAL A 50 9.17 1.25 -6.13
C VAL A 50 8.39 0.38 -7.11
N ILE A 51 7.40 0.97 -7.78
CA ILE A 51 6.63 0.31 -8.83
C ILE A 51 6.77 1.12 -10.12
N LYS A 52 7.05 0.44 -11.23
CA LYS A 52 7.20 1.04 -12.55
C LYS A 52 6.47 0.23 -13.62
N HIS A 53 5.81 0.92 -14.55
CA HIS A 53 5.41 0.32 -15.82
C HIS A 53 6.64 -0.01 -16.63
N THR A 54 6.68 -1.25 -17.10
CA THR A 54 7.70 -1.71 -18.05
C THR A 54 7.24 -1.44 -19.48
N SER A 55 8.19 -1.34 -20.40
CA SER A 55 7.91 -1.14 -21.83
C SER A 55 7.11 -2.29 -22.46
N LYS A 56 6.95 -3.42 -21.76
CA LYS A 56 6.19 -4.60 -22.20
C LYS A 56 4.71 -4.56 -21.77
N GLY A 57 4.32 -3.58 -20.96
CA GLY A 57 2.98 -3.49 -20.37
C GLY A 57 2.83 -4.17 -19.01
N ASP A 58 3.88 -4.83 -18.50
CA ASP A 58 3.93 -5.41 -17.16
C ASP A 58 4.39 -4.39 -16.10
N PHE A 59 4.24 -4.73 -14.81
CA PHE A 59 4.74 -3.94 -13.68
C PHE A 59 6.01 -4.55 -13.08
N SER A 60 7.01 -3.71 -12.82
CA SER A 60 8.18 -4.06 -12.01
C SER A 60 8.00 -3.52 -10.60
N VAL A 61 8.11 -4.40 -9.60
CA VAL A 61 8.02 -4.05 -8.18
C VAL A 61 9.38 -4.34 -7.52
N GLN A 62 9.97 -3.32 -6.91
CA GLN A 62 11.18 -3.43 -6.12
C GLN A 62 10.89 -3.02 -4.68
N ILE A 63 11.24 -3.87 -3.74
CA ILE A 63 11.09 -3.60 -2.31
C ILE A 63 12.46 -3.70 -1.67
N THR A 64 12.87 -2.64 -0.99
CA THR A 64 14.12 -2.59 -0.23
C THR A 64 13.76 -2.47 1.23
N SER A 65 14.33 -3.34 2.07
CA SER A 65 14.23 -3.28 3.53
C SER A 65 15.64 -3.17 4.10
N ASN A 66 15.86 -2.18 4.97
CA ASN A 66 17.13 -2.07 5.68
C ASN A 66 17.04 -2.90 6.96
N GLU A 67 17.44 -4.16 6.91
CA GLU A 67 17.58 -4.99 8.11
C GLU A 67 18.94 -4.74 8.74
N ILE A 68 18.96 -4.16 9.94
CA ILE A 68 20.14 -4.18 10.80
C ILE A 68 20.02 -5.48 11.62
N LEU A 69 20.90 -6.44 11.35
CA LEU A 69 21.02 -7.71 12.09
C LEU A 69 21.72 -7.51 13.44
#